data_AF-A0A2S6HSD6-F1
#
_entry.id   AF-A0A2S6HSD6-F1
#
_cell.length_a   1.000
_cell.length_b   1.000
_cell.length_c   1.000
_cell.angle_alpha   90.00
_cell.angle_beta   90.00
_cell.angle_gamma   90.00
#
_symmetry.space_group_name_H-M   'P 1'
#
loop_
_entity.id
_entity.type
_entity.pdbx_description
1 polymer ?
#
loop_
_entity_poly.entity_id
_entity_poly.type
_entity_poly.pdbx_seq_one_letter_code
_entity_poly.pdbx_strand_id
1 'polypeptide(L)'
;MGKKSIVIEIMEKRLSPYGFHYAGYEGYRWRFSREVEGVIQSIVIQRSYAANDYTLEIDAGFRFCRSKEITNDPKCNLDFLGFNNEQEQRDVLNKLLDVAEKYGMNKLTELTKEAKTKPDPIELPEPTIQMYEKLYKDNSALTQQFISKIMVDGPIRETDILLLLKKELKELQGKTYESVQDKLVEFASVYGNMLINKLGGRWKYNKRIAKTGLDITLCRWINVLEVFIEAWHKGKDDLIIEEYNYRCSRVIPWVTNCRQLYGEDWQPPSTSAEWEIPPM
;
A
#
# COMPACT_ATOMS: atom_id res chain seq x y z
N MET A 1 -27.32 -22.21 13.85
CA MET A 1 -26.75 -21.66 12.60
C MET A 1 -26.93 -20.15 12.64
N GLY A 2 -25.84 -19.38 12.62
CA GLY A 2 -25.91 -17.92 12.75
C GLY A 2 -26.56 -17.26 11.53
N LYS A 3 -27.27 -16.14 11.74
CA LYS A 3 -27.91 -15.35 10.68
C LYS A 3 -26.84 -14.91 9.66
N LYS A 4 -26.99 -15.29 8.40
CA LYS A 4 -26.10 -14.90 7.30
C LYS A 4 -26.15 -13.36 7.15
N SER A 5 -25.00 -12.71 6.96
CA SER A 5 -24.95 -11.25 6.78
C SER A 5 -25.83 -10.83 5.59
N ILE A 6 -26.61 -9.77 5.76
CA ILE A 6 -27.46 -9.19 4.71
C ILE A 6 -26.65 -8.80 3.46
N VAL A 7 -25.40 -8.38 3.65
CA VAL A 7 -24.46 -8.10 2.55
C VAL A 7 -24.22 -9.38 1.76
N ILE A 8 -23.93 -10.50 2.43
CA ILE A 8 -23.64 -11.76 1.76
C ILE A 8 -24.87 -12.28 1.04
N GLU A 9 -26.04 -12.23 1.68
CA GLU A 9 -27.31 -12.67 1.07
C GLU A 9 -27.61 -11.94 -0.24
N ILE A 10 -27.53 -10.61 -0.24
CA ILE A 10 -27.85 -9.79 -1.41
C ILE A 10 -26.78 -9.94 -2.49
N MET A 11 -25.51 -9.85 -2.12
CA MET A 11 -24.39 -9.93 -3.05
C MET A 11 -24.31 -11.30 -3.72
N GLU A 12 -24.41 -12.40 -2.98
CA GLU A 12 -24.41 -13.74 -3.58
C GLU A 12 -25.57 -13.89 -4.56
N LYS A 13 -26.79 -13.48 -4.18
CA LYS A 13 -27.97 -13.60 -5.05
C LYS A 13 -27.78 -12.85 -6.37
N ARG A 14 -27.22 -11.64 -6.33
CA ARG A 14 -27.06 -10.78 -7.51
C ARG A 14 -25.83 -11.12 -8.36
N LEU A 15 -24.73 -11.52 -7.73
CA LEU A 15 -23.46 -11.75 -8.44
C LEU A 15 -23.24 -13.20 -8.87
N SER A 16 -23.96 -14.17 -8.30
CA SER A 16 -23.87 -15.59 -8.71
C SER A 16 -24.14 -15.83 -10.21
N PRO A 17 -25.11 -15.16 -10.87
CA PRO A 17 -25.31 -15.29 -12.33
C PRO A 17 -24.08 -14.90 -13.16
N TYR A 18 -23.19 -14.07 -12.60
CA TYR A 18 -21.93 -13.67 -13.21
C TYR A 18 -20.75 -14.57 -12.77
N GLY A 19 -21.00 -15.62 -11.99
CA GLY A 19 -19.98 -16.58 -11.54
C GLY A 19 -19.15 -16.13 -10.34
N PHE A 20 -19.50 -15.01 -9.69
CA PHE A 20 -18.84 -14.60 -8.45
C PHE A 20 -19.32 -15.43 -7.27
N HIS A 21 -18.38 -15.76 -6.39
CA HIS A 21 -18.63 -16.44 -5.12
C HIS A 21 -18.04 -15.64 -3.96
N TYR A 22 -18.60 -15.82 -2.77
CA TYR A 22 -18.08 -15.19 -1.56
C TYR A 22 -16.67 -15.72 -1.25
N ALA A 23 -15.68 -14.82 -1.23
CA ALA A 23 -14.27 -15.16 -1.04
C ALA A 23 -13.77 -14.88 0.38
N GLY A 24 -14.47 -14.04 1.16
CA GLY A 24 -14.15 -13.82 2.56
C GLY A 24 -14.52 -12.44 3.09
N TYR A 25 -14.25 -12.26 4.39
CA TYR A 25 -14.42 -10.99 5.09
C TYR A 25 -13.12 -10.60 5.80
N GLU A 26 -12.59 -9.43 5.49
CA GLU A 26 -11.39 -8.90 6.12
C GLU A 26 -11.46 -7.37 6.21
N GLY A 27 -11.13 -6.79 7.36
CA GLY A 27 -11.00 -5.34 7.51
C GLY A 27 -12.22 -4.53 7.07
N TYR A 28 -13.42 -4.97 7.49
CA TYR A 28 -14.71 -4.36 7.12
C TYR A 28 -15.10 -4.48 5.64
N ARG A 29 -14.50 -5.42 4.92
CA ARG A 29 -14.77 -5.68 3.51
C ARG A 29 -15.36 -7.06 3.30
N TRP A 30 -16.47 -7.16 2.58
CA TRP A 30 -16.97 -8.43 2.04
C TRP A 30 -16.52 -8.56 0.60
N ARG A 31 -15.71 -9.58 0.31
CA ARG A 31 -15.14 -9.83 -1.02
C ARG A 31 -15.89 -10.94 -1.74
N PHE A 32 -16.22 -10.69 -2.99
CA PHE A 32 -16.77 -11.67 -3.93
C PHE A 32 -15.83 -11.77 -5.11
N SER A 33 -15.40 -12.97 -5.46
CA SER A 33 -14.40 -13.17 -6.50
C SER A 33 -14.87 -14.20 -7.52
N ARG A 34 -14.31 -14.12 -8.73
CA ARG A 34 -14.37 -15.14 -9.76
C ARG A 34 -13.04 -15.18 -10.50
N GLU A 35 -12.77 -16.29 -11.17
CA GLU A 35 -11.64 -16.38 -12.07
C GLU A 35 -12.14 -16.36 -13.51
N VAL A 36 -11.59 -15.45 -14.33
CA VAL A 36 -11.89 -15.36 -15.76
C VAL A 36 -10.56 -15.35 -16.49
N GLU A 37 -10.30 -16.42 -17.24
CA GLU A 37 -9.12 -16.55 -18.09
C GLU A 37 -7.79 -16.33 -17.33
N GLY A 38 -7.68 -16.89 -16.11
CA GLY A 38 -6.49 -16.77 -15.26
C GLY A 38 -6.39 -15.47 -14.46
N VAL A 39 -7.32 -14.51 -14.65
CA VAL A 39 -7.39 -13.27 -13.88
C VAL A 39 -8.48 -13.37 -12.83
N ILE A 40 -8.10 -13.24 -11.55
CA ILE A 40 -9.05 -13.15 -10.45
C ILE A 40 -9.70 -11.77 -10.48
N GLN A 41 -11.01 -11.70 -10.63
CA GLN A 41 -11.78 -10.47 -10.55
C GLN A 41 -12.53 -10.45 -9.23
N SER A 42 -12.59 -9.31 -8.55
CA SER A 42 -13.40 -9.16 -7.34
C SER A 42 -14.30 -7.92 -7.35
N ILE A 43 -15.42 -8.07 -6.65
CA ILE A 43 -16.32 -6.98 -6.25
C ILE A 43 -16.36 -6.99 -4.72
N VAL A 44 -16.16 -5.84 -4.12
CA VAL A 44 -16.00 -5.68 -2.68
C VAL A 44 -16.97 -4.63 -2.17
N ILE A 45 -17.70 -4.96 -1.11
CA ILE A 45 -18.43 -3.97 -0.32
C ILE A 45 -17.58 -3.63 0.89
N GLN A 46 -17.18 -2.37 1.02
CA GLN A 46 -16.47 -1.86 2.18
C GLN A 46 -17.44 -1.08 3.07
N ARG A 47 -17.47 -1.39 4.37
CA ARG A 47 -18.08 -0.54 5.40
C ARG A 47 -17.08 0.46 5.93
N SER A 48 -17.49 1.68 6.25
CA SER A 48 -16.62 2.54 7.04
C SER A 48 -16.46 1.99 8.46
N TYR A 49 -15.42 2.46 9.12
CA TYR A 49 -15.13 2.12 10.51
C TYR A 49 -16.08 2.81 11.50
N ALA A 50 -16.51 4.04 11.18
CA ALA A 50 -17.14 4.95 12.15
C ALA A 50 -18.64 5.18 11.91
N ALA A 51 -19.17 4.79 10.75
CA ALA A 51 -20.55 5.05 10.37
C ALA A 51 -21.23 3.81 9.76
N ASN A 52 -22.56 3.91 9.65
CA ASN A 52 -23.37 2.93 8.94
C ASN A 52 -23.44 3.35 7.47
N ASP A 53 -22.36 3.10 6.74
CA ASP A 53 -22.29 3.39 5.32
C ASP A 53 -21.52 2.29 4.57
N TYR A 54 -21.74 2.24 3.26
CA TYR A 54 -21.05 1.32 2.37
C TYR A 54 -20.49 2.03 1.14
N THR A 55 -19.37 1.55 0.65
CA THR A 55 -18.84 1.88 -0.68
C THR A 55 -18.56 0.59 -1.47
N LEU A 56 -18.33 0.75 -2.76
CA LEU A 56 -18.04 -0.29 -3.72
C LEU A 56 -16.58 -0.20 -4.16
N GLU A 57 -15.82 -1.29 -3.99
CA GLU A 57 -14.54 -1.46 -4.67
C GLU A 57 -14.68 -2.56 -5.73
N ILE A 58 -14.02 -2.37 -6.87
CA ILE A 58 -13.97 -3.36 -7.95
C ILE A 58 -12.50 -3.56 -8.29
N ASP A 59 -12.05 -4.80 -8.44
CA ASP A 59 -10.66 -5.14 -8.73
C ASP A 59 -10.52 -6.26 -9.77
N ALA A 60 -9.46 -6.20 -10.58
CA ALA A 60 -9.04 -7.26 -11.49
C ALA A 60 -7.55 -7.56 -11.24
N GLY A 61 -7.27 -8.75 -10.74
CA GLY A 61 -5.97 -9.26 -10.33
C GLY A 61 -5.81 -9.35 -8.80
N PHE A 62 -4.80 -10.09 -8.35
CA PHE A 62 -4.49 -10.30 -6.92
C PHE A 62 -3.70 -9.15 -6.27
N ARG A 63 -3.60 -7.99 -6.93
CA ARG A 63 -2.75 -6.88 -6.46
C ARG A 63 -3.57 -6.00 -5.51
N PHE A 64 -3.43 -6.24 -4.20
CA PHE A 64 -3.97 -5.45 -3.07
C PHE A 64 -3.83 -3.92 -3.20
N CYS A 65 -3.00 -3.42 -4.12
CA CYS A 65 -2.71 -1.99 -4.32
C CYS A 65 -3.36 -1.37 -5.58
N ARG A 66 -4.06 -2.13 -6.43
CA ARG A 66 -4.64 -1.64 -7.70
C ARG A 66 -6.16 -1.47 -7.72
N SER A 67 -6.87 -1.69 -6.62
CA SER A 67 -8.32 -1.41 -6.54
C SER A 67 -8.67 0.02 -7.00
N LYS A 68 -7.73 0.97 -6.82
CA LYS A 68 -7.83 2.35 -7.32
C LYS A 68 -7.91 2.51 -8.84
N GLU A 69 -7.45 1.55 -9.66
CA GLU A 69 -7.48 1.70 -11.12
C GLU A 69 -8.90 1.60 -11.69
N ILE A 70 -9.80 0.84 -11.04
CA ILE A 70 -11.22 0.74 -11.43
C ILE A 70 -12.07 1.76 -10.65
N THR A 71 -11.81 1.92 -9.35
CA THR A 71 -12.60 2.85 -8.52
C THR A 71 -12.30 4.32 -8.79
N ASN A 72 -11.27 4.67 -9.58
CA ASN A 72 -11.08 6.03 -10.08
C ASN A 72 -11.91 6.34 -11.33
N ASP A 73 -12.58 5.36 -11.96
CA ASP A 73 -13.54 5.65 -13.03
C ASP A 73 -14.73 6.40 -12.43
N PRO A 74 -15.08 7.62 -12.89
CA PRO A 74 -16.19 8.40 -12.33
C PRO A 74 -17.54 7.67 -12.34
N LYS A 75 -17.71 6.64 -13.18
CA LYS A 75 -18.93 5.82 -13.26
C LYS A 75 -18.96 4.68 -12.25
N CYS A 76 -17.80 4.25 -11.76
CA CYS A 76 -17.65 3.16 -10.79
C CYS A 76 -17.21 3.67 -9.40
N ASN A 77 -16.74 4.93 -9.31
CA ASN A 77 -16.41 5.58 -8.06
C ASN A 77 -17.68 6.00 -7.34
N LEU A 78 -17.94 5.41 -6.18
CA LEU A 78 -19.05 5.79 -5.32
C LEU A 78 -18.49 6.13 -3.95
N ASP A 79 -18.76 7.34 -3.48
CA ASP A 79 -18.53 7.69 -2.08
C ASP A 79 -19.31 6.77 -1.14
N PHE A 80 -18.93 6.79 0.14
CA PHE A 80 -19.66 6.06 1.18
C PHE A 80 -21.13 6.52 1.26
N LEU A 81 -22.05 5.58 1.07
CA LEU A 81 -23.49 5.80 1.13
C LEU A 81 -24.02 5.34 2.48
N GLY A 82 -24.52 6.29 3.27
CA GLY A 82 -25.08 6.06 4.60
C GLY A 82 -26.45 5.40 4.59
N PHE A 83 -26.76 4.68 5.67
CA PHE A 83 -28.06 4.09 5.96
C PHE A 83 -28.34 4.09 7.47
N ASN A 84 -29.59 4.28 7.87
CA ASN A 84 -30.01 4.37 9.27
C ASN A 84 -30.87 3.18 9.73
N ASN A 85 -31.37 2.38 8.78
CA ASN A 85 -32.20 1.21 9.06
C ASN A 85 -31.94 0.09 8.04
N GLU A 86 -32.52 -1.10 8.28
CA GLU A 86 -32.31 -2.27 7.41
C GLU A 86 -32.83 -2.06 5.97
N GLN A 87 -33.92 -1.30 5.79
CA GLN A 87 -34.45 -1.04 4.44
C GLN A 87 -33.50 -0.13 3.65
N GLU A 88 -33.05 0.97 4.24
CA GLU A 88 -32.03 1.85 3.64
C GLU A 88 -30.73 1.09 3.36
N GLN A 89 -30.34 0.17 4.25
CA GLN A 89 -29.16 -0.69 4.04
C GLN A 89 -29.30 -1.55 2.78
N ARG A 90 -30.48 -2.15 2.55
CA ARG A 90 -30.78 -2.92 1.34
C ARG A 90 -30.75 -2.04 0.11
N ASP A 91 -31.33 -0.85 0.19
CA ASP A 91 -31.40 0.10 -0.93
C ASP A 91 -30.00 0.59 -1.33
N VAL A 92 -29.14 0.89 -0.36
CA VAL A 92 -27.72 1.22 -0.58
C VAL A 92 -27.01 0.06 -1.28
N LEU A 93 -27.12 -1.17 -0.75
CA LEU A 93 -26.46 -2.35 -1.35
C LEU A 93 -26.93 -2.59 -2.80
N ASN A 94 -28.22 -2.47 -3.07
CA ASN A 94 -28.77 -2.61 -4.41
C ASN A 94 -28.24 -1.52 -5.34
N LYS A 95 -28.17 -0.26 -4.89
CA LYS A 95 -27.63 0.85 -5.69
C LYS A 95 -26.15 0.64 -6.03
N LEU A 96 -25.34 0.17 -5.08
CA LEU A 96 -23.93 -0.17 -5.33
C LEU A 96 -23.83 -1.31 -6.37
N LEU A 97 -24.68 -2.33 -6.24
CA LEU A 97 -24.72 -3.47 -7.17
C LEU A 97 -25.17 -3.08 -8.58
N ASP A 98 -26.13 -2.16 -8.72
CA ASP A 98 -26.57 -1.68 -10.02
C ASP A 98 -25.42 -1.01 -10.78
N VAL A 99 -24.54 -0.29 -10.08
CA VAL A 99 -23.32 0.29 -10.66
C VAL A 99 -22.31 -0.80 -11.04
N ALA A 100 -22.10 -1.80 -10.16
CA ALA A 100 -21.21 -2.92 -10.45
C ALA A 100 -21.66 -3.71 -11.69
N GLU A 101 -22.95 -3.95 -11.85
CA GLU A 101 -23.50 -4.68 -12.99
C GLU A 101 -23.50 -3.83 -14.27
N LYS A 102 -23.92 -2.57 -14.19
CA LYS A 102 -24.06 -1.71 -15.36
C LYS A 102 -22.72 -1.28 -15.94
N TYR A 103 -21.73 -1.02 -15.09
CA TYR A 103 -20.44 -0.47 -15.50
C TYR A 103 -19.27 -1.37 -15.09
N GLY A 104 -19.29 -1.89 -13.87
CA GLY A 104 -18.20 -2.72 -13.33
C GLY A 104 -17.88 -3.96 -14.16
N MET A 105 -18.91 -4.67 -14.64
CA MET A 105 -18.72 -5.91 -15.43
C MET A 105 -17.99 -5.66 -16.76
N ASN A 106 -18.37 -4.60 -17.46
CA ASN A 106 -17.70 -4.21 -18.71
C ASN A 106 -16.26 -3.79 -18.42
N LYS A 107 -16.04 -3.02 -17.35
CA LYS A 107 -14.70 -2.58 -16.96
C LYS A 107 -13.78 -3.74 -16.58
N LEU A 108 -14.28 -4.72 -15.84
CA LEU A 108 -13.55 -5.95 -15.53
C LEU A 108 -13.17 -6.73 -16.79
N THR A 109 -14.05 -6.76 -17.79
CA THR A 109 -13.80 -7.41 -19.07
C THR A 109 -12.72 -6.67 -19.88
N GLU A 110 -12.79 -5.34 -19.94
CA GLU A 110 -11.75 -4.49 -20.56
C GLU A 110 -10.39 -4.75 -19.91
N LEU A 111 -10.32 -4.73 -18.57
CA LEU A 111 -9.07 -4.92 -17.85
C LEU A 111 -8.50 -6.32 -18.01
N THR A 112 -9.35 -7.35 -18.12
CA THR A 112 -8.89 -8.71 -18.41
C THR A 112 -8.27 -8.79 -19.81
N LYS A 113 -8.85 -8.10 -20.79
CA LYS A 113 -8.28 -7.99 -22.15
C LYS A 113 -7.00 -7.15 -22.17
N GLU A 114 -6.94 -6.06 -21.41
CA GLU A 114 -5.73 -5.27 -21.25
C GLU A 114 -4.60 -6.07 -20.59
N ALA A 115 -4.91 -6.85 -19.55
CA ALA A 115 -3.95 -7.72 -18.87
C ALA A 115 -3.36 -8.80 -19.80
N LYS A 116 -4.07 -9.15 -20.88
CA LYS A 116 -3.60 -10.10 -21.90
C LYS A 116 -2.83 -9.48 -23.05
N THR A 117 -3.19 -8.27 -23.45
CA THR A 117 -2.63 -7.59 -24.63
C THR A 117 -1.42 -6.73 -24.30
N LYS A 118 -1.37 -6.19 -23.09
CA LYS A 118 -0.11 -5.76 -22.49
C LYS A 118 0.58 -7.06 -22.06
N PRO A 119 1.84 -7.33 -22.47
CA PRO A 119 2.61 -8.35 -21.76
C PRO A 119 2.47 -8.01 -20.28
N ASP A 120 2.32 -9.04 -19.43
CA ASP A 120 2.36 -8.86 -17.98
C ASP A 120 3.31 -7.70 -17.68
N PRO A 121 2.93 -6.65 -16.94
CA PRO A 121 3.94 -5.81 -16.35
C PRO A 121 4.72 -6.80 -15.50
N ILE A 122 5.84 -7.26 -16.07
CA ILE A 122 6.71 -8.37 -15.68
C ILE A 122 6.52 -8.55 -14.19
N GLU A 123 6.07 -9.73 -13.75
CA GLU A 123 5.83 -10.03 -12.34
C GLU A 123 6.82 -9.25 -11.49
N LEU A 124 6.29 -8.30 -10.72
CA LEU A 124 7.15 -7.35 -10.00
C LEU A 124 8.10 -8.21 -9.19
N PRO A 125 9.42 -8.15 -9.43
CA PRO A 125 10.30 -9.16 -8.89
C PRO A 125 10.17 -9.17 -7.37
N GLU A 126 9.78 -10.31 -6.80
CA GLU A 126 9.49 -10.33 -5.37
C GLU A 126 10.80 -10.15 -4.58
N PRO A 127 10.86 -9.23 -3.61
CA PRO A 127 11.98 -9.16 -2.68
C PRO A 127 12.10 -10.47 -1.91
N THR A 128 13.31 -11.04 -1.91
CA THR A 128 13.59 -12.29 -1.20
C THR A 128 13.59 -12.06 0.31
N ILE A 129 13.36 -13.13 1.08
CA ILE A 129 13.47 -13.10 2.55
C ILE A 129 14.85 -12.58 2.97
N GLN A 130 15.92 -12.99 2.26
CA GLN A 130 17.29 -12.54 2.56
C GLN A 130 17.46 -11.04 2.38
N MET A 131 16.83 -10.44 1.37
CA MET A 131 16.85 -8.98 1.19
C MET A 131 16.18 -8.27 2.37
N TYR A 132 15.04 -8.77 2.86
CA TYR A 132 14.38 -8.20 4.03
C TYR A 132 15.17 -8.38 5.31
N GLU A 133 15.79 -9.53 5.53
CA GLU A 133 16.64 -9.78 6.70
C GLU A 133 17.87 -8.87 6.69
N LYS A 134 18.53 -8.74 5.54
CA LYS A 134 19.66 -7.81 5.35
C LYS A 134 19.24 -6.37 5.60
N LEU A 135 18.11 -5.94 5.03
CA LEU A 135 17.56 -4.61 5.26
C LEU A 135 17.31 -4.37 6.77
N TYR A 136 16.75 -5.33 7.48
CA TYR A 136 16.47 -5.14 8.91
C TYR A 136 17.74 -5.06 9.76
N LYS A 137 18.70 -5.96 9.54
CA LYS A 137 19.92 -6.07 10.35
C LYS A 137 20.94 -4.98 10.00
N ASP A 138 21.07 -4.65 8.72
CA ASP A 138 22.22 -3.91 8.22
C ASP A 138 21.87 -2.47 7.79
N ASN A 139 20.61 -2.02 7.95
CA ASN A 139 20.17 -0.69 7.47
C ASN A 139 21.11 0.44 7.88
N SER A 140 21.61 0.43 9.12
CA SER A 140 22.44 1.50 9.66
C SER A 140 23.83 1.48 9.03
N ALA A 141 24.43 0.29 8.91
CA ALA A 141 25.73 0.10 8.27
C ALA A 141 25.68 0.45 6.77
N LEU A 142 24.65 -0.02 6.07
CA LEU A 142 24.42 0.28 4.65
C LEU A 142 24.23 1.78 4.42
N THR A 143 23.49 2.45 5.30
CA THR A 143 23.30 3.91 5.23
C THR A 143 24.61 4.64 5.45
N GLN A 144 25.39 4.28 6.47
CA GLN A 144 26.70 4.89 6.72
C GLN A 144 27.67 4.66 5.56
N GLN A 145 27.66 3.46 4.98
CA GLN A 145 28.47 3.14 3.81
C GLN A 145 28.08 4.00 2.60
N PHE A 146 26.79 4.23 2.36
CA PHE A 146 26.35 5.09 1.28
C PHE A 146 26.74 6.55 1.53
N ILE A 147 26.44 7.07 2.72
CA ILE A 147 26.72 8.47 3.10
C ILE A 147 28.23 8.78 3.08
N SER A 148 29.08 7.86 3.54
CA SER A 148 30.54 8.06 3.53
C SER A 148 31.15 8.13 2.13
N LYS A 149 30.55 7.45 1.13
CA LYS A 149 30.99 7.55 -0.28
C LYS A 149 30.74 8.94 -0.88
N ILE A 150 29.77 9.68 -0.35
CA ILE A 150 29.26 10.92 -0.95
C ILE A 150 29.65 12.17 -0.14
N MET A 151 29.93 12.03 1.16
CA MET A 151 30.38 13.11 2.06
C MET A 151 31.87 13.48 1.88
N VAL A 152 32.30 13.67 0.63
CA VAL A 152 33.68 14.12 0.35
C VAL A 152 33.87 15.60 0.69
N ASP A 153 32.80 16.42 0.62
CA ASP A 153 32.86 17.89 0.77
C ASP A 153 31.93 18.47 1.87
N GLY A 154 31.56 17.67 2.88
CA GLY A 154 30.80 18.14 4.05
C GLY A 154 29.34 17.64 4.14
N PRO A 155 28.52 18.22 5.04
CA PRO A 155 27.16 17.72 5.31
C PRO A 155 26.23 17.92 4.12
N ILE A 156 25.55 16.84 3.72
CA ILE A 156 24.67 16.79 2.53
C ILE A 156 23.23 17.02 2.96
N ARG A 157 22.47 17.81 2.19
CA ARG A 157 21.05 18.05 2.46
C ARG A 157 20.23 16.83 2.08
N GLU A 158 19.12 16.63 2.79
CA GLU A 158 18.18 15.54 2.52
C GLU A 158 17.71 15.49 1.06
N THR A 159 17.38 16.64 0.48
CA THR A 159 16.97 16.76 -0.93
C THR A 159 18.05 16.26 -1.89
N ASP A 160 19.32 16.53 -1.58
CA ASP A 160 20.45 16.11 -2.42
C ASP A 160 20.61 14.58 -2.37
N ILE A 161 20.40 13.97 -1.19
CA ILE A 161 20.40 12.50 -1.05
C ILE A 161 19.25 11.87 -1.85
N LEU A 162 18.03 12.44 -1.82
CA LEU A 162 16.91 11.93 -2.61
C LEU A 162 17.19 12.01 -4.12
N LEU A 163 17.74 13.13 -4.59
CA LEU A 163 18.11 13.31 -5.99
C LEU A 163 19.22 12.34 -6.41
N LEU A 164 20.17 12.05 -5.50
CA LEU A 164 21.21 11.06 -5.75
C LEU A 164 20.65 9.65 -5.83
N LEU A 165 19.78 9.25 -4.90
CA LEU A 165 19.10 7.95 -4.94
C LEU A 165 18.31 7.78 -6.24
N LYS A 166 17.61 8.83 -6.69
CA LYS A 166 16.90 8.85 -7.98
C LYS A 166 17.88 8.61 -9.14
N LYS A 167 19.00 9.34 -9.15
CA LYS A 167 20.04 9.21 -10.17
C LYS A 167 20.63 7.80 -10.20
N GLU A 168 21.06 7.26 -9.06
CA GLU A 168 21.64 5.91 -9.00
C GLU A 168 20.61 4.84 -9.39
N LEU A 169 19.35 4.99 -8.99
CA LEU A 169 18.27 4.09 -9.39
C LEU A 169 18.06 4.07 -10.92
N LYS A 170 18.19 5.23 -11.56
CA LYS A 170 18.13 5.37 -13.02
C LYS A 170 19.30 4.67 -13.72
N GLU A 171 20.49 4.68 -13.12
CA GLU A 171 21.67 3.97 -13.64
C GLU A 171 21.56 2.44 -13.53
N LEU A 172 20.60 1.92 -12.75
CA LEU A 172 20.28 0.49 -12.68
C LEU A 172 19.30 0.01 -13.75
N GLN A 173 18.74 0.92 -14.56
CA GLN A 173 17.78 0.56 -15.61
C GLN A 173 18.39 -0.38 -16.65
N GLY A 174 17.62 -1.39 -17.07
CA GLY A 174 18.06 -2.40 -18.04
C GLY A 174 18.99 -3.48 -17.48
N LYS A 175 19.39 -3.42 -16.21
CA LYS A 175 20.10 -4.52 -15.52
C LYS A 175 19.13 -5.63 -15.13
N THR A 176 19.65 -6.82 -14.83
CA THR A 176 18.85 -7.95 -14.30
C THR A 176 18.49 -7.72 -12.84
N TYR A 177 17.36 -8.30 -12.37
CA TYR A 177 16.93 -8.14 -10.97
C TYR A 177 18.00 -8.65 -9.99
N GLU A 178 18.55 -9.83 -10.26
CA GLU A 178 19.58 -10.50 -9.46
C GLU A 178 20.80 -9.59 -9.27
N SER A 179 21.21 -8.87 -10.33
CA SER A 179 22.37 -7.97 -10.28
C SER A 179 22.15 -6.67 -9.51
N VAL A 180 20.89 -6.31 -9.21
CA VAL A 180 20.55 -5.03 -8.56
C VAL A 180 20.04 -5.17 -7.12
N GLN A 181 19.75 -6.39 -6.65
CA GLN A 181 19.14 -6.64 -5.34
C GLN A 181 19.86 -5.93 -4.19
N ASP A 182 21.19 -6.07 -4.10
CA ASP A 182 21.99 -5.47 -3.04
C ASP A 182 21.93 -3.94 -3.05
N LYS A 183 21.90 -3.35 -4.24
CA LYS A 183 21.78 -1.90 -4.41
C LYS A 183 20.40 -1.39 -4.01
N LEU A 184 19.34 -2.11 -4.37
CA LEU A 184 17.98 -1.77 -3.95
C LEU A 184 17.83 -1.84 -2.42
N VAL A 185 18.49 -2.79 -1.76
CA VAL A 185 18.55 -2.87 -0.29
C VAL A 185 19.34 -1.71 0.33
N GLU A 186 20.50 -1.34 -0.25
CA GLU A 186 21.27 -0.16 0.18
C GLU A 186 20.42 1.13 0.08
N PHE A 187 19.73 1.33 -1.05
CA PHE A 187 18.88 2.51 -1.26
C PHE A 187 17.68 2.56 -0.31
N ALA A 188 17.00 1.43 -0.14
CA ALA A 188 15.89 1.30 0.81
C ALA A 188 16.34 1.60 2.25
N SER A 189 17.57 1.23 2.61
CA SER A 189 18.16 1.52 3.92
C SER A 189 18.34 3.03 4.14
N VAL A 190 18.97 3.72 3.19
CA VAL A 190 19.20 5.17 3.25
C VAL A 190 17.88 5.91 3.33
N TYR A 191 16.97 5.60 2.41
CA TYR A 191 15.65 6.21 2.33
C TYR A 191 14.82 5.97 3.60
N GLY A 192 14.85 4.76 4.15
CA GLY A 192 14.11 4.43 5.35
C GLY A 192 14.62 5.17 6.58
N ASN A 193 15.94 5.31 6.72
CA ASN A 193 16.54 6.11 7.79
C ASN A 193 16.27 7.60 7.64
N MET A 194 16.22 8.14 6.40
CA MET A 194 15.79 9.52 6.17
C MET A 194 14.36 9.75 6.64
N LEU A 195 13.43 8.85 6.28
CA LEU A 195 12.04 8.94 6.73
C LEU A 195 11.91 8.86 8.26
N ILE A 196 12.63 7.93 8.91
CA ILE A 196 12.62 7.82 10.39
C ILE A 196 13.18 9.09 11.01
N ASN A 197 14.31 9.61 10.52
CA ASN A 197 14.92 10.82 11.07
C ASN A 197 14.00 12.04 10.93
N LYS A 198 13.23 12.12 9.83
CA LYS A 198 12.35 13.26 9.57
C LYS A 198 10.99 13.15 10.26
N LEU A 199 10.40 11.96 10.26
CA LEU A 199 9.00 11.73 10.67
C LEU A 199 8.88 11.03 12.02
N GLY A 200 9.99 10.53 12.57
CA GLY A 200 9.98 9.56 13.66
C GLY A 200 9.53 8.17 13.17
N GLY A 201 9.67 7.18 14.05
CA GLY A 201 9.30 5.80 13.77
C GLY A 201 10.44 4.83 14.02
N ARG A 202 10.31 3.62 13.49
CA ARG A 202 11.35 2.58 13.64
C ARG A 202 11.30 1.56 12.51
N TRP A 203 12.41 0.87 12.30
CA TRP A 203 12.42 -0.35 11.52
C TRP A 203 11.65 -1.46 12.26
N LYS A 204 10.87 -2.23 11.50
CA LYS A 204 10.09 -3.35 12.02
C LYS A 204 10.19 -4.54 11.09
N TYR A 205 10.61 -5.67 11.66
CA TYR A 205 10.56 -6.97 11.00
C TYR A 205 9.30 -7.72 11.42
N ASN A 206 8.44 -8.06 10.46
CA ASN A 206 7.26 -8.87 10.69
C ASN A 206 7.58 -10.34 10.48
N LYS A 207 7.79 -11.07 11.59
CA LYS A 207 8.12 -12.50 11.58
C LYS A 207 7.08 -13.39 10.90
N ARG A 208 5.79 -12.99 10.87
CA ARG A 208 4.71 -13.82 10.28
C ARG A 208 4.79 -13.87 8.76
N ILE A 209 5.24 -12.79 8.14
CA ILE A 209 5.33 -12.66 6.68
C ILE A 209 6.78 -12.50 6.19
N ALA A 210 7.75 -12.56 7.10
CA ALA A 210 9.18 -12.38 6.83
C ALA A 210 9.53 -11.10 6.04
N LYS A 211 8.83 -10.00 6.32
CA LYS A 211 9.05 -8.70 5.64
C LYS A 211 9.54 -7.63 6.61
N THR A 212 10.41 -6.76 6.09
CA THR A 212 10.92 -5.57 6.78
C THR A 212 10.27 -4.32 6.22
N GLY A 213 9.90 -3.40 7.10
CA GLY A 213 9.44 -2.08 6.72
C GLY A 213 9.60 -1.07 7.85
N LEU A 214 9.09 0.13 7.64
CA LEU A 214 9.07 1.19 8.63
C LEU A 214 7.73 1.19 9.34
N ASP A 215 7.73 1.30 10.66
CA ASP A 215 6.55 1.60 11.46
C ASP A 215 6.57 3.10 11.77
N ILE A 216 5.82 3.87 10.97
CA ILE A 216 5.71 5.33 11.11
C ILE A 216 4.27 5.67 11.48
N THR A 217 4.13 6.54 12.47
CA THR A 217 2.82 6.98 12.98
C THR A 217 1.97 7.56 11.84
N LEU A 218 0.68 7.23 11.81
CA LEU A 218 -0.30 7.52 10.74
C LEU A 218 -0.07 6.86 9.37
N CYS A 219 1.16 6.49 9.03
CA CYS A 219 1.46 5.75 7.81
C CYS A 219 1.41 4.21 8.02
N ARG A 220 1.32 3.75 9.27
CA ARG A 220 1.39 2.33 9.64
C ARG A 220 2.71 1.73 9.13
N TRP A 221 2.65 0.48 8.65
CA TRP A 221 3.79 -0.25 8.11
C TRP A 221 4.03 0.14 6.64
N ILE A 222 5.24 0.64 6.35
CA ILE A 222 5.68 1.06 5.01
C ILE A 222 6.76 0.11 4.51
N ASN A 223 6.54 -0.52 3.36
CA ASN A 223 7.55 -1.35 2.72
C ASN A 223 8.41 -0.54 1.75
N VAL A 224 9.50 0.05 2.26
CA VAL A 224 10.39 0.88 1.43
C VAL A 224 11.14 0.09 0.37
N LEU A 225 11.37 -1.21 0.56
CA LEU A 225 12.07 -2.04 -0.43
C LEU A 225 11.21 -2.27 -1.68
N GLU A 226 9.92 -2.56 -1.49
CA GLU A 226 8.97 -2.70 -2.61
C GLU A 226 8.83 -1.41 -3.42
N VAL A 227 8.91 -0.24 -2.79
CA VAL A 227 8.89 1.07 -3.48
C VAL A 227 10.06 1.18 -4.45
N PHE A 228 11.28 0.80 -4.03
CA PHE A 228 12.46 0.86 -4.90
C PHE A 228 12.43 -0.20 -6.01
N ILE A 229 11.98 -1.42 -5.70
CA ILE A 229 11.79 -2.47 -6.70
C ILE A 229 10.77 -2.00 -7.75
N GLU A 230 9.67 -1.40 -7.33
CA GLU A 230 8.65 -0.87 -8.24
C GLU A 230 9.15 0.27 -9.10
N ALA A 231 9.84 1.24 -8.50
CA ALA A 231 10.42 2.37 -9.20
C ALA A 231 11.45 1.91 -10.25
N TRP A 232 12.34 0.99 -9.87
CA TRP A 232 13.31 0.38 -10.78
C TRP A 232 12.61 -0.39 -11.90
N HIS A 233 11.72 -1.32 -11.54
CA HIS A 233 11.10 -2.23 -12.47
C HIS A 233 10.25 -1.52 -13.54
N LYS A 234 9.58 -0.44 -13.16
CA LYS A 234 8.73 0.35 -14.06
C LYS A 234 9.45 1.49 -14.78
N GLY A 235 10.75 1.69 -14.52
CA GLY A 235 11.49 2.86 -15.03
C GLY A 235 10.90 4.19 -14.55
N LYS A 236 10.36 4.22 -13.32
CA LYS A 236 9.73 5.39 -12.70
C LYS A 236 10.54 5.87 -11.51
N ASP A 237 11.72 6.43 -11.77
CA ASP A 237 12.63 6.90 -10.74
C ASP A 237 12.07 8.08 -9.91
N ASP A 238 11.14 8.86 -10.46
CA ASP A 238 10.40 9.89 -9.72
C ASP A 238 9.51 9.36 -8.59
N LEU A 239 9.10 8.09 -8.67
CA LEU A 239 8.19 7.47 -7.70
C LEU A 239 8.73 7.57 -6.26
N ILE A 240 10.05 7.45 -6.08
CA ILE A 240 10.65 7.48 -4.74
C ILE A 240 10.51 8.87 -4.09
N ILE A 241 10.59 9.94 -4.89
CA ILE A 241 10.46 11.33 -4.42
C ILE A 241 8.99 11.65 -4.16
N GLU A 242 8.11 11.24 -5.07
CA GLU A 242 6.66 11.40 -4.91
C GLU A 242 6.15 10.73 -3.63
N GLU A 243 6.53 9.47 -3.40
CA GLU A 243 6.18 8.73 -2.19
C GLU A 243 6.77 9.36 -0.92
N TYR A 244 7.99 9.89 -1.01
CA TYR A 244 8.64 10.57 0.12
C TYR A 244 7.86 11.81 0.53
N ASN A 245 7.56 12.66 -0.44
CA ASN A 245 6.83 13.91 -0.24
C ASN A 245 5.39 13.65 0.23
N TYR A 246 4.74 12.64 -0.33
CA TYR A 246 3.41 12.20 0.09
C TYR A 246 3.37 11.77 1.56
N ARG A 247 4.37 11.01 2.03
CA ARG A 247 4.45 10.60 3.44
C ARG A 247 4.74 11.79 4.35
N CYS A 248 5.67 12.65 3.95
CA CYS A 248 6.00 13.87 4.70
C CYS A 248 4.79 14.79 4.85
N SER A 249 4.04 15.05 3.77
CA SER A 249 2.89 15.94 3.80
C SER A 249 1.74 15.42 4.67
N ARG A 250 1.68 14.11 4.90
CA ARG A 250 0.69 13.50 5.80
C ARG A 250 1.10 13.55 7.27
N VAL A 251 2.36 13.28 7.58
CA VAL A 251 2.81 13.12 8.98
C VAL A 251 3.22 14.44 9.60
N ILE A 252 3.92 15.32 8.86
CA ILE A 252 4.45 16.57 9.41
C ILE A 252 3.36 17.47 9.98
N PRO A 253 2.25 17.78 9.27
CA PRO A 253 1.22 18.65 9.83
C PRO A 253 0.60 18.09 11.10
N TRP A 254 0.45 16.76 11.18
CA TRP A 254 -0.06 16.11 12.38
C TRP A 254 0.92 16.21 13.55
N VAL A 255 2.22 15.94 13.34
CA VAL A 255 3.24 16.11 14.37
C VAL A 255 3.28 17.55 14.87
N THR A 256 3.24 18.53 13.95
CA THR A 256 3.19 19.96 14.30
C THR A 256 1.97 20.29 15.14
N ASN A 257 0.78 19.83 14.74
CA ASN A 257 -0.45 20.06 15.50
C ASN A 257 -0.38 19.41 16.90
N CYS A 258 0.15 18.19 17.00
CA CYS A 258 0.29 17.54 18.30
C CYS A 258 1.28 18.26 19.22
N ARG A 259 2.40 18.78 18.69
CA ARG A 259 3.32 19.60 19.50
C ARG A 259 2.70 20.93 19.93
N GLN A 260 1.90 21.56 19.09
CA GLN A 260 1.13 22.75 19.47
C GLN A 260 0.12 22.47 20.59
N LEU A 261 -0.54 21.30 20.56
CA LEU A 261 -1.56 20.93 21.54
C LEU A 261 -1.00 20.37 22.85
N TYR A 262 0.14 19.67 22.81
CA TYR A 262 0.66 18.86 23.92
C TYR A 262 2.07 19.25 24.38
N GLY A 263 2.66 20.29 23.78
CA GLY A 263 4.02 20.77 24.07
C GLY A 263 5.06 20.29 23.06
N GLU A 264 6.13 21.08 22.88
CA GLU A 264 7.20 20.81 21.90
C GLU A 264 7.91 19.47 22.11
N ASP A 265 7.96 19.00 23.36
CA ASP A 265 8.56 17.70 23.73
C ASP A 265 7.65 16.51 23.45
N TRP A 266 6.44 16.73 22.92
CA TRP A 266 5.50 15.66 22.62
C TRP A 266 6.05 14.71 21.56
N GLN A 267 5.95 13.40 21.84
CA GLN A 267 6.37 12.31 20.96
C GLN A 267 5.16 11.43 20.61
N PRO A 268 5.08 10.91 19.37
CA PRO A 268 3.95 10.09 18.97
C PRO A 268 3.87 8.80 19.79
N PRO A 269 2.67 8.40 20.27
CA PRO A 269 2.51 7.12 20.93
C PRO A 269 2.83 6.00 19.94
N SER A 270 3.86 5.20 20.26
CA SER A 270 4.15 3.98 19.53
C SER A 270 2.92 3.08 19.57
N THR A 271 2.38 2.73 18.40
CA THR A 271 1.22 1.83 18.25
C THR A 271 1.49 0.40 18.74
N SER A 272 2.67 0.12 19.33
CA SER A 272 3.00 -1.14 19.98
C SER A 272 3.84 -0.94 21.25
N ALA A 273 3.59 0.10 22.04
CA ALA A 273 4.33 0.37 23.29
C ALA A 273 4.02 -0.65 24.41
N GLU A 274 4.55 -1.86 24.27
CA GLU A 274 5.28 -2.50 25.37
C GLU A 274 6.76 -2.30 24.94
N TRP A 275 7.64 -1.60 25.66
CA TRP A 275 8.43 -2.15 26.75
C TRP A 275 9.38 -1.10 27.36
N GLU A 276 9.89 -1.47 28.54
CA GLU A 276 10.96 -0.89 29.35
C GLU A 276 12.21 -0.50 28.55
N ILE A 277 12.78 0.64 28.93
CA ILE A 277 14.06 1.17 28.46
C ILE A 277 15.16 0.27 29.02
N PRO A 278 16.06 -0.32 28.20
CA PRO A 278 17.23 -1.00 28.73
C PRO A 278 18.12 0.04 29.42
N PRO A 279 18.66 -0.25 30.61
CA PRO A 279 19.50 0.69 31.34
C PRO A 279 20.74 1.02 30.50
N MET A 280 21.07 2.32 30.48
CA MET A 280 22.35 2.82 29.99
C MET A 280 23.51 2.23 30.80
#